data_AF-A0A1I8J4W7-F1
#
_entry.id   AF-A0A1I8J4W7-F1
#
_cell.length_a   1.000
_cell.length_b   1.000
_cell.length_c   1.000
_cell.angle_alpha   90.00
_cell.angle_beta   90.00
_cell.angle_gamma   90.00
#
_symmetry.space_group_name_H-M   'P 1'
#
loop_
_entity.id
_entity.type
_entity.pdbx_description
1 polymer ?
#
loop_
_entity_poly.entity_id
_entity_poly.type
_entity_poly.pdbx_seq_one_letter_code
_entity_poly.pdbx_strand_id
1 'polypeptide(L)'
;MASTITKKIKAKISGLKLGYMNTAVTGLVTELMEIRSYMKNDVRGEVFSFVLVDDSAEMRVSVFGKDLRSIWEVCNTSDAVRIAGGMVKTSDPRYNSTNNPMEVSLSVDSKGSIYRSNEVPTVSERACNYTGISDLQNVRLQENVDVLGAIDTLQPPEEVMTKAGKRINVAKVIIVDQSCRSVSCTFWGSSSDQAVNWSVGDILSIRRAKVQEYAGAVVLACTCSEVRRNSDDTEVTTLTDWYTNAKQSDTEFQPLGAPCPSFTL
;
A
#
# COMPACT_ATOMS: atom_id res chain seq x y z
N MET A 1 1.96 38.65 34.15
CA MET A 1 1.43 38.51 32.78
C MET A 1 1.80 37.14 32.27
N ALA A 2 0.86 36.20 32.22
CA ALA A 2 1.10 34.87 31.69
C ALA A 2 1.02 34.93 30.16
N SER A 3 2.15 34.67 29.49
CA SER A 3 2.20 34.49 28.05
C SER A 3 1.49 33.18 27.70
N THR A 4 0.25 33.29 27.20
CA THR A 4 -0.43 32.16 26.57
C THR A 4 0.31 31.83 25.29
N ILE A 5 1.17 30.81 25.34
CA ILE A 5 1.79 30.21 24.16
C ILE A 5 0.64 29.57 23.38
N THR A 6 0.10 30.28 22.40
CA THR A 6 -0.83 29.72 21.43
C THR A 6 -0.07 28.69 20.61
N LYS A 7 -0.12 27.42 21.02
CA LYS A 7 0.41 26.29 20.28
C LYS A 7 -0.30 26.30 18.92
N LYS A 8 0.35 26.81 17.88
CA LYS A 8 -0.20 26.81 16.51
C LYS A 8 -0.62 25.37 16.20
N ILE A 9 -1.92 25.16 16.02
CA ILE A 9 -2.47 23.85 15.68
C ILE A 9 -1.82 23.44 14.36
N LYS A 10 -0.97 22.42 14.39
CA LYS A 10 -0.34 21.87 13.19
C LYS A 10 -1.43 21.16 12.38
N ALA A 11 -1.54 21.50 11.10
CA ALA A 11 -2.45 20.81 10.22
C ALA A 11 -2.02 19.36 10.07
N LYS A 12 -3.00 18.47 10.18
CA LYS A 12 -2.87 17.03 10.04
C LYS A 12 -3.18 16.61 8.61
N ILE A 13 -2.55 15.56 8.14
CA ILE A 13 -2.80 14.99 6.80
C ILE A 13 -4.27 14.60 6.64
N SER A 14 -4.85 13.95 7.65
CA SER A 14 -6.29 13.59 7.68
C SER A 14 -7.25 14.79 7.60
N GLY A 15 -6.77 16.01 7.93
CA GLY A 15 -7.56 17.23 7.88
C GLY A 15 -7.56 17.93 6.51
N LEU A 16 -6.79 17.44 5.54
CA LEU A 16 -6.77 17.99 4.20
C LEU A 16 -8.10 17.75 3.47
N LYS A 17 -8.50 18.72 2.65
CA LYS A 17 -9.74 18.69 1.86
C LYS A 17 -9.42 18.88 0.38
N LEU A 18 -10.32 18.41 -0.48
CA LEU A 18 -10.19 18.54 -1.93
C LEU A 18 -10.06 20.02 -2.32
N GLY A 19 -9.22 20.28 -3.32
CA GLY A 19 -8.90 21.63 -3.77
C GLY A 19 -7.48 22.05 -3.38
N TYR A 20 -7.20 23.34 -3.53
CA TYR A 20 -5.89 23.87 -3.19
C TYR A 20 -5.63 23.80 -1.69
N MET A 21 -4.45 23.29 -1.34
CA MET A 21 -3.99 23.21 0.04
C MET A 21 -3.90 24.62 0.64
N ASN A 22 -4.68 24.87 1.69
CA ASN A 22 -4.72 26.14 2.42
C ASN A 22 -3.77 26.18 3.63
N THR A 23 -3.25 25.01 4.03
CA THR A 23 -2.38 24.86 5.19
C THR A 23 -1.26 23.88 4.88
N ALA A 24 -0.04 24.21 5.30
CA ALA A 24 1.11 23.34 5.12
C ALA A 24 1.13 22.24 6.18
N VAL A 25 1.41 21.01 5.73
CA VAL A 25 1.48 19.80 6.55
C VAL A 25 2.93 19.34 6.67
N THR A 26 3.25 18.74 7.81
CA THR A 26 4.59 18.18 8.08
C THR A 26 4.43 16.70 8.36
N GLY A 27 5.27 15.88 7.73
CA GLY A 27 5.23 14.43 7.85
C GLY A 27 6.61 13.80 7.70
N LEU A 28 6.73 12.52 8.02
CA LEU A 28 7.88 11.68 7.73
C LEU A 28 7.76 11.10 6.32
N VAL A 29 8.85 11.08 5.56
CA VAL A 29 8.87 10.37 4.26
C VAL A 29 9.09 8.87 4.51
N THR A 30 8.16 8.02 4.08
CA THR A 30 8.26 6.57 4.25
C THR A 30 8.61 5.82 2.96
N GLU A 31 8.31 6.40 1.80
CA GLU A 31 8.66 5.87 0.48
C GLU A 31 9.07 7.02 -0.43
N LEU A 32 10.11 6.83 -1.23
CA LEU A 32 10.57 7.79 -2.22
C LEU A 32 10.76 7.10 -3.58
N MET A 33 10.08 7.61 -4.61
CA MET A 33 10.22 7.14 -5.98
C MET A 33 11.25 7.98 -6.73
N GLU A 34 11.94 7.38 -7.70
CA GLU A 34 12.88 8.06 -8.58
C GLU A 34 12.20 9.15 -9.44
N ILE A 35 13.00 10.13 -9.86
CA ILE A 35 12.58 11.16 -10.82
C ILE A 35 12.36 10.52 -12.19
N ARG A 36 11.21 10.83 -12.80
CA ARG A 36 10.86 10.44 -14.17
C ARG A 36 10.61 11.67 -15.02
N SER A 37 11.12 11.65 -16.25
CA SER A 37 10.75 12.64 -17.26
C SER A 37 9.39 12.31 -17.87
N TYR A 38 8.61 13.34 -18.21
CA TYR A 38 7.38 13.22 -18.98
C TYR A 38 7.24 14.38 -19.97
N MET A 39 6.33 14.24 -20.92
CA MET A 39 5.95 15.29 -21.86
C MET A 39 4.43 15.51 -21.76
N LYS A 40 4.00 16.76 -21.66
CA LYS A 40 2.59 17.14 -21.61
C LYS A 40 2.38 18.39 -22.43
N ASN A 41 1.52 18.31 -23.46
CA ASN A 41 1.29 19.41 -24.40
C ASN A 41 2.60 19.99 -24.96
N ASP A 42 3.49 19.10 -25.41
CA ASP A 42 4.84 19.42 -25.92
C ASP A 42 5.80 20.11 -24.94
N VAL A 43 5.38 20.26 -23.68
CA VAL A 43 6.25 20.76 -22.61
C VAL A 43 6.87 19.56 -21.88
N ARG A 44 8.21 19.51 -21.87
CA ARG A 44 8.97 18.56 -21.07
C ARG A 44 8.95 18.97 -19.60
N GLY A 45 8.73 18.00 -18.71
CA GLY A 45 8.83 18.19 -17.27
C GLY A 45 9.33 16.93 -16.56
N GLU A 46 9.56 17.07 -15.27
CA GLU A 46 9.96 16.00 -14.37
C GLU A 46 8.90 15.79 -13.29
N VAL A 47 8.80 14.54 -12.84
CA VAL A 47 7.95 14.16 -11.71
C VAL A 47 8.63 13.11 -10.86
N PHE A 48 8.57 13.28 -9.55
CA PHE A 48 8.78 12.19 -8.60
C PHE A 48 7.60 12.14 -7.62
N SER A 49 7.54 11.10 -6.82
CA SER A 49 6.52 10.97 -5.78
C SER A 49 7.09 10.35 -4.53
N PHE A 50 6.49 10.66 -3.39
CA PHE A 50 6.82 10.05 -2.11
C PHE A 50 5.56 9.86 -1.28
N VAL A 51 5.65 9.02 -0.24
CA VAL A 51 4.60 8.87 0.78
C VAL A 51 4.99 9.67 2.01
N LEU A 52 4.11 10.58 2.42
CA LEU A 52 4.24 11.42 3.60
C LEU A 52 3.31 10.90 4.70
N VAL A 53 3.82 10.72 5.91
CA VAL A 53 3.05 10.14 7.03
C VAL A 53 3.15 11.04 8.27
N ASP A 54 2.01 11.27 8.92
CA ASP A 54 1.93 11.82 10.27
C ASP A 54 1.16 10.85 11.19
N ASP A 55 0.91 11.25 12.44
CA ASP A 55 0.10 10.48 13.41
C ASP A 55 -1.38 10.33 13.03
N SER A 56 -1.82 10.93 11.92
CA SER A 56 -3.23 10.95 11.53
C SER A 56 -3.50 10.18 10.24
N ALA A 57 -2.59 10.21 9.27
CA ALA A 57 -2.74 9.54 7.99
C ALA A 57 -1.43 9.49 7.21
N GLU A 58 -1.40 8.62 6.21
CA GLU A 58 -0.42 8.60 5.12
C GLU A 58 -1.02 9.28 3.87
N MET A 59 -0.17 9.89 3.04
CA MET A 59 -0.61 10.58 1.83
C MET A 59 0.48 10.50 0.76
N ARG A 60 0.08 10.14 -0.45
CA ARG A 60 0.97 10.25 -1.61
C ARG A 60 1.10 11.70 -2.04
N VAL A 61 2.33 12.14 -2.26
CA VAL A 61 2.67 13.46 -2.79
C VAL A 61 3.40 13.27 -4.11
N SER A 62 2.85 13.83 -5.20
CA SER A 62 3.49 13.88 -6.51
C SER A 62 4.02 15.28 -6.77
N VAL A 63 5.31 15.41 -7.01
CA VAL A 63 6.02 16.68 -7.17
C VAL A 63 6.39 16.88 -8.62
N PHE A 64 5.97 18.00 -9.20
CA PHE A 64 6.19 18.36 -10.61
C PHE A 64 7.06 19.60 -10.72
N GLY A 65 8.00 19.60 -11.66
CA GLY A 65 8.86 20.75 -11.94
C GLY A 65 9.76 20.54 -13.16
N LYS A 66 10.64 21.50 -13.43
CA LYS A 66 11.64 21.43 -14.51
C LYS A 66 12.98 20.82 -14.08
N ASP A 67 13.39 21.03 -12.82
CA ASP A 67 14.59 20.45 -12.21
C ASP A 67 14.24 20.05 -10.77
N LEU A 68 14.11 18.75 -10.54
CA LEU A 68 13.65 18.22 -9.25
C LEU A 68 14.76 17.65 -8.37
N ARG A 69 16.02 17.63 -8.84
CA ARG A 69 17.09 16.90 -8.15
C ARG A 69 17.31 17.38 -6.72
N SER A 70 17.45 18.69 -6.53
CA SER A 70 17.67 19.28 -5.20
C SER A 70 16.50 19.07 -4.24
N ILE A 71 15.25 19.07 -4.75
CA ILE A 71 14.05 18.82 -3.96
C ILE A 71 13.91 17.33 -3.63
N TRP A 72 14.29 16.45 -4.54
CA TRP A 72 14.30 15.01 -4.33
C TRP A 72 15.28 14.61 -3.23
N GLU A 73 16.49 15.20 -3.22
CA GLU A 73 17.52 14.99 -2.18
C GLU A 73 17.09 15.48 -0.78
N VAL A 74 16.07 16.35 -0.69
CA VAL A 74 15.44 16.80 0.56
C VAL A 74 14.46 15.77 1.13
N CYS A 75 13.96 14.84 0.32
CA CYS A 75 12.87 13.92 0.65
C CYS A 75 13.35 12.50 0.95
N ASN A 76 14.53 12.30 1.55
CA ASN A 76 15.01 10.93 1.82
C ASN A 76 14.07 10.21 2.78
N THR A 77 14.00 8.88 2.67
CA THR A 77 13.25 8.05 3.60
C THR A 77 13.72 8.31 5.03
N SER A 78 12.78 8.45 5.96
CA SER A 78 12.98 8.86 7.36
C SER A 78 13.31 10.33 7.59
N ASP A 79 13.44 11.17 6.56
CA ASP A 79 13.48 12.62 6.74
C ASP A 79 12.07 13.15 7.04
N ALA A 80 11.98 14.07 7.99
CA ALA A 80 10.77 14.86 8.19
C ALA A 80 10.77 16.04 7.21
N VAL A 81 9.69 16.19 6.45
CA VAL A 81 9.53 17.26 5.47
C VAL A 81 8.22 18.01 5.69
N ARG A 82 8.26 19.31 5.42
CA ARG A 82 7.10 20.20 5.41
C ARG A 82 6.75 20.54 3.97
N ILE A 83 5.52 20.24 3.57
CA ILE A 83 4.98 20.60 2.25
C ILE A 83 3.96 21.72 2.38
N ALA A 84 3.97 22.64 1.43
CA ALA A 84 3.01 23.73 1.33
C ALA A 84 2.57 23.94 -0.11
N GLY A 85 1.32 24.36 -0.28
CA GLY A 85 0.72 24.53 -1.60
C GLY A 85 0.44 23.19 -2.28
N GLY A 86 0.02 23.27 -3.55
CA GLY A 86 -0.43 22.10 -4.31
C GLY A 86 -1.93 21.87 -4.23
N MET A 87 -2.38 20.94 -5.07
CA MET A 87 -3.76 20.53 -5.24
C MET A 87 -3.97 19.19 -4.54
N VAL A 88 -4.89 19.14 -3.58
CA VAL A 88 -5.39 17.89 -3.03
C VAL A 88 -6.53 17.42 -3.92
N LYS A 89 -6.40 16.21 -4.45
CA LYS A 89 -7.35 15.60 -5.39
C LYS A 89 -7.65 14.17 -4.95
N THR A 90 -8.69 13.58 -5.53
CA THR A 90 -8.97 12.16 -5.36
C THR A 90 -7.77 11.35 -5.85
N SER A 91 -7.43 10.28 -5.13
CA SER A 91 -6.31 9.41 -5.49
C SER A 91 -6.59 8.68 -6.81
N ASP A 92 -5.52 8.43 -7.57
CA ASP A 92 -5.58 7.56 -8.73
C ASP A 92 -5.06 6.17 -8.32
N PRO A 93 -5.93 5.16 -8.17
CA PRO A 93 -5.55 3.84 -7.64
C PRO A 93 -4.50 3.13 -8.52
N ARG A 94 -4.36 3.53 -9.79
CA ARG A 94 -3.32 3.00 -10.68
C ARG A 94 -1.92 3.39 -10.20
N TYR A 95 -1.77 4.56 -9.59
CA TYR A 95 -0.49 5.13 -9.19
C TYR A 95 -0.33 5.26 -7.67
N ASN A 96 -1.42 5.33 -6.91
CA ASN A 96 -1.36 5.45 -5.47
C ASN A 96 -1.23 4.08 -4.79
N SER A 97 -0.17 3.91 -4.00
CA SER A 97 0.10 2.72 -3.17
C SER A 97 -0.47 2.85 -1.76
N THR A 98 -0.90 4.05 -1.34
CA THR A 98 -1.51 4.26 -0.03
C THR A 98 -3.00 3.88 -0.04
N ASN A 99 -3.60 3.70 1.14
CA ASN A 99 -5.06 3.53 1.23
C ASN A 99 -5.78 4.87 1.45
N ASN A 100 -5.12 6.00 1.22
CA ASN A 100 -5.74 7.32 1.32
C ASN A 100 -6.59 7.59 0.05
N PRO A 101 -7.88 7.95 0.18
CA PRO A 101 -8.74 8.28 -0.96
C PRO A 101 -8.34 9.59 -1.66
N MET A 102 -7.36 10.30 -1.12
CA MET A 102 -6.84 11.55 -1.63
C MET A 102 -5.33 11.44 -1.87
N GLU A 103 -4.81 12.31 -2.72
CA GLU A 103 -3.39 12.51 -2.96
C GLU A 103 -3.10 13.99 -3.21
N VAL A 104 -1.83 14.39 -3.04
CA VAL A 104 -1.37 15.76 -3.29
C VAL A 104 -0.59 15.81 -4.59
N SER A 105 -0.95 16.76 -5.46
CA SER A 105 -0.14 17.18 -6.62
C SER A 105 0.45 18.55 -6.33
N LEU A 106 1.78 18.61 -6.20
CA LEU A 106 2.53 19.81 -5.86
C LEU A 106 3.42 20.19 -7.05
N SER A 107 3.46 21.48 -7.40
CA SER A 107 4.35 22.00 -8.44
C SER A 107 5.30 23.03 -7.82
N VAL A 108 6.60 22.75 -7.87
CA VAL A 108 7.65 23.63 -7.29
C VAL A 108 7.96 24.83 -8.18
N ASP A 109 7.65 24.76 -9.47
CA ASP A 109 7.76 25.88 -10.41
C ASP A 109 6.63 26.93 -10.23
N SER A 110 5.69 26.69 -9.31
CA SER A 110 4.54 27.56 -9.08
C SER A 110 4.39 27.95 -7.59
N LYS A 111 3.34 27.49 -6.91
CA LYS A 111 3.04 27.83 -5.50
C LYS A 111 3.41 26.72 -4.51
N GLY A 112 4.01 25.64 -4.99
CA GLY A 112 4.40 24.50 -4.16
C GLY A 112 5.79 24.68 -3.55
N SER A 113 5.97 24.22 -2.32
CA SER A 113 7.28 24.20 -1.67
C SER A 113 7.44 22.99 -0.76
N ILE A 114 8.66 22.47 -0.68
CA ILE A 114 9.04 21.35 0.18
C ILE A 114 10.35 21.73 0.89
N TYR A 115 10.39 21.57 2.22
CA TYR A 115 11.57 21.85 3.02
C TYR A 115 11.78 20.76 4.07
N ARG A 116 13.04 20.49 4.44
CA ARG A 116 13.34 19.68 5.62
C ARG A 116 12.75 20.33 6.87
N SER A 117 12.25 19.50 7.75
CA SER A 117 11.70 19.88 9.05
C SER A 117 12.54 19.25 10.14
N ASN A 118 12.94 20.05 11.14
CA ASN A 118 13.55 19.51 12.36
C ASN A 118 12.51 18.88 13.29
N GLU A 119 11.22 19.13 13.02
CA GLU A 119 10.12 18.55 13.77
C GLU A 119 9.77 17.19 13.14
N VAL A 120 10.17 16.12 13.83
CA VAL A 120 9.80 14.74 13.46
C VAL A 120 8.43 14.44 14.06
N PRO A 121 7.40 14.19 13.24
CA PRO A 121 6.11 13.76 13.74
C PRO A 121 6.21 12.40 14.41
N THR A 122 5.43 12.18 15.47
CA THR A 122 5.15 10.81 15.91
C THR A 122 4.38 10.12 14.78
N VAL A 123 4.83 8.95 14.37
CA VAL A 123 4.12 8.11 13.40
C VAL A 123 3.51 6.96 14.19
N SER A 124 2.18 6.88 14.24
CA SER A 124 1.51 5.69 14.78
C SER A 124 1.36 4.68 13.66
N GLU A 125 1.57 3.40 13.95
CA GLU A 125 1.15 2.36 13.02
C GLU A 125 -0.35 2.47 12.80
N ARG A 126 -0.74 2.59 11.54
CA ARG A 126 -2.15 2.59 11.18
C ARG A 126 -2.77 1.25 11.57
N ALA A 127 -3.94 1.28 12.21
CA ALA A 127 -4.72 0.08 12.47
C ALA A 127 -5.04 -0.67 11.17
N CYS A 128 -4.89 -2.00 11.17
CA CYS A 128 -5.28 -2.82 10.04
C CYS A 128 -6.80 -2.79 9.88
N ASN A 129 -7.27 -2.63 8.65
CA ASN A 129 -8.68 -2.77 8.30
C ASN A 129 -8.81 -3.89 7.25
N TYR A 130 -8.82 -5.13 7.73
CA TYR A 130 -8.79 -6.29 6.85
C TYR A 130 -10.09 -6.44 6.07
N THR A 131 -9.95 -6.63 4.76
CA THR A 131 -11.04 -7.06 3.89
C THR A 131 -11.05 -8.59 3.86
N GLY A 132 -12.20 -9.21 4.13
CA GLY A 132 -12.35 -10.65 4.05
C GLY A 132 -12.13 -11.15 2.61
N ILE A 133 -11.55 -12.34 2.45
CA ILE A 133 -11.21 -12.88 1.13
C ILE A 133 -12.46 -13.03 0.25
N SER A 134 -13.60 -13.42 0.83
CA SER A 134 -14.88 -13.51 0.12
C SER A 134 -15.39 -12.17 -0.41
N ASP A 135 -15.00 -11.06 0.20
CA ASP A 135 -15.48 -9.71 -0.16
C ASP A 135 -14.63 -9.06 -1.26
N LEU A 136 -13.45 -9.62 -1.56
CA LEU A 136 -12.54 -9.08 -2.57
C LEU A 136 -13.16 -9.01 -3.97
N GLN A 137 -14.15 -9.86 -4.28
CA GLN A 137 -14.89 -9.80 -5.55
C GLN A 137 -15.70 -8.50 -5.73
N ASN A 138 -16.03 -7.83 -4.63
CA ASN A 138 -16.77 -6.57 -4.62
C ASN A 138 -15.85 -5.34 -4.63
N VAL A 139 -14.54 -5.55 -4.47
CA VAL A 139 -13.54 -4.48 -4.48
C VAL A 139 -13.19 -4.12 -5.92
N ARG A 140 -13.04 -2.81 -6.19
CA ARG A 140 -12.73 -2.38 -7.56
C ARG A 140 -11.29 -2.76 -7.92
N LEU A 141 -11.10 -3.15 -9.17
CA LEU A 141 -9.76 -3.38 -9.69
C LEU A 141 -8.88 -2.15 -9.51
N GLN A 142 -7.61 -2.39 -9.21
CA GLN A 142 -6.56 -1.43 -8.87
C GLN A 142 -6.64 -0.80 -7.48
N GLU A 143 -7.70 -1.04 -6.69
CA GLU A 143 -7.75 -0.58 -5.31
C GLU A 143 -6.81 -1.40 -4.40
N ASN A 144 -6.32 -0.75 -3.35
CA ASN A 144 -5.46 -1.37 -2.34
C ASN A 144 -6.32 -1.86 -1.17
N VAL A 145 -6.05 -3.08 -0.71
CA VAL A 145 -6.71 -3.72 0.42
C VAL A 145 -5.68 -4.23 1.42
N ASP A 146 -6.09 -4.33 2.67
CA ASP A 146 -5.36 -5.09 3.67
C ASP A 146 -6.08 -6.44 3.82
N VAL A 147 -5.36 -7.55 3.83
CA VAL A 147 -5.93 -8.90 4.00
C VAL A 147 -5.17 -9.69 5.05
N LEU A 148 -5.87 -10.58 5.75
CA LEU A 148 -5.30 -11.52 6.71
C LEU A 148 -5.68 -12.93 6.25
N GLY A 149 -4.70 -13.81 6.11
CA GLY A 149 -4.95 -15.17 5.59
C GLY A 149 -3.88 -16.17 6.00
N ALA A 150 -4.27 -17.43 6.15
CA ALA A 150 -3.37 -18.55 6.33
C ALA A 150 -2.85 -19.02 4.96
N ILE A 151 -1.56 -19.33 4.84
CA ILE A 151 -0.98 -19.91 3.63
C ILE A 151 -1.48 -21.35 3.48
N ASP A 152 -2.28 -21.62 2.45
CA ASP A 152 -2.69 -22.99 2.09
C ASP A 152 -1.79 -23.58 0.99
N THR A 153 -1.30 -22.76 0.06
CA THR A 153 -0.31 -23.17 -0.95
C THR A 153 0.81 -22.14 -1.08
N LEU A 154 2.05 -22.61 -1.15
CA LEU A 154 3.23 -21.78 -1.34
C LEU A 154 4.04 -22.28 -2.54
N GLN A 155 4.26 -21.39 -3.51
CA GLN A 155 5.28 -21.53 -4.54
C GLN A 155 6.42 -20.55 -4.18
N PRO A 156 7.57 -21.06 -3.70
CA PRO A 156 8.72 -20.24 -3.34
C PRO A 156 9.22 -19.38 -4.52
N PRO A 157 10.07 -18.38 -4.26
CA PRO A 157 10.60 -17.52 -5.32
C PRO A 157 11.31 -18.31 -6.44
N GLU A 158 10.88 -18.08 -7.67
CA GLU A 158 11.50 -18.63 -8.88
C GLU A 158 11.80 -17.51 -9.88
N GLU A 159 12.91 -17.61 -10.61
CA GLU A 159 13.25 -16.67 -11.69
C GLU A 159 12.37 -16.93 -12.91
N VAL A 160 11.61 -15.92 -13.33
CA VAL A 160 10.82 -15.95 -14.56
C VAL A 160 11.27 -14.89 -15.55
N MET A 161 11.09 -15.18 -16.84
CA MET A 161 11.35 -14.22 -17.91
C MET A 161 10.07 -13.44 -18.21
N THR A 162 10.10 -12.12 -17.99
CA THR A 162 8.99 -11.23 -18.37
C THR A 162 8.83 -11.18 -19.88
N LYS A 163 7.64 -10.77 -20.35
CA LYS A 163 7.39 -10.51 -21.78
C LYS A 163 8.35 -9.49 -22.40
N ALA A 164 8.95 -8.63 -21.58
CA ALA A 164 9.95 -7.63 -21.98
C ALA A 164 11.40 -8.19 -21.99
N GLY A 165 11.59 -9.50 -21.81
CA GLY A 165 12.90 -10.16 -21.82
C GLY A 165 13.72 -9.97 -20.54
N LYS A 166 13.18 -9.29 -19.52
CA LYS A 166 13.84 -9.12 -18.22
C LYS A 166 13.59 -10.34 -17.34
N ARG A 167 14.64 -10.85 -16.69
CA ARG A 167 14.56 -11.87 -15.64
C ARG A 167 14.12 -11.21 -14.32
N ILE A 168 13.11 -11.78 -13.68
CA ILE A 168 12.59 -11.28 -12.40
C ILE A 168 12.14 -12.46 -11.54
N ASN A 169 12.41 -12.41 -10.24
CA ASN A 169 11.88 -13.40 -9.31
C ASN A 169 10.39 -13.18 -9.08
N VAL A 170 9.66 -14.28 -8.94
CA VAL A 170 8.24 -14.29 -8.58
C VAL A 170 7.99 -15.35 -7.52
N ALA A 171 7.23 -14.99 -6.49
CA ALA A 171 6.65 -15.96 -5.56
C ALA A 171 5.13 -15.87 -5.65
N LYS A 172 4.47 -17.03 -5.60
CA LYS A 172 3.02 -17.14 -5.64
C LYS A 172 2.53 -17.86 -4.41
N VAL A 173 1.62 -17.22 -3.69
CA VAL A 173 1.05 -17.74 -2.44
C VAL A 173 -0.45 -17.78 -2.59
N ILE A 174 -1.09 -18.84 -2.14
CA ILE A 174 -2.54 -18.91 -2.01
C ILE A 174 -2.86 -18.86 -0.52
N ILE A 175 -3.63 -17.85 -0.14
CA ILE A 175 -4.08 -17.67 1.23
C ILE A 175 -5.58 -17.96 1.35
N VAL A 176 -5.99 -18.40 2.54
CA VAL A 176 -7.37 -18.70 2.90
C VAL A 176 -7.75 -18.03 4.22
N ASP A 177 -9.04 -17.81 4.41
CA ASP A 177 -9.60 -17.26 5.65
C ASP A 177 -10.87 -18.00 6.05
N GLN A 178 -11.48 -17.55 7.15
CA GLN A 178 -12.69 -18.15 7.74
C GLN A 178 -13.89 -18.24 6.80
N SER A 179 -13.88 -17.57 5.63
CA SER A 179 -14.91 -17.71 4.61
C SER A 179 -14.78 -18.99 3.77
N CYS A 180 -13.72 -19.78 4.00
CA CYS A 180 -13.32 -20.93 3.19
C CYS A 180 -13.06 -20.57 1.71
N ARG A 181 -12.78 -19.31 1.42
CA ARG A 181 -12.35 -18.85 0.09
C ARG A 181 -10.83 -18.72 0.03
N SER A 182 -10.29 -18.94 -1.16
CA SER A 182 -8.87 -18.78 -1.44
C SER A 182 -8.61 -17.68 -2.46
N VAL A 183 -7.54 -16.92 -2.26
CA VAL A 183 -7.06 -15.90 -3.21
C VAL A 183 -5.57 -16.05 -3.45
N SER A 184 -5.16 -15.82 -4.70
CA SER A 184 -3.74 -15.85 -5.07
C SER A 184 -3.10 -14.48 -4.87
N CYS A 185 -2.02 -14.48 -4.09
CA CYS A 185 -1.13 -13.36 -3.85
C CYS A 185 0.17 -13.56 -4.64
N THR A 186 0.57 -12.56 -5.44
CA THR A 186 1.80 -12.61 -6.25
C THR A 186 2.78 -11.54 -5.83
N PHE A 187 4.00 -11.95 -5.49
CA PHE A 187 5.11 -11.09 -5.08
C PHE A 187 6.16 -11.09 -6.19
N TRP A 188 6.61 -9.89 -6.60
CA TRP A 188 7.53 -9.72 -7.73
C TRP A 188 8.83 -9.03 -7.30
N GLY A 189 9.94 -9.38 -7.95
CA GLY A 189 11.23 -8.74 -7.75
C GLY A 189 11.71 -8.90 -6.31
N SER A 190 12.25 -7.83 -5.71
CA SER A 190 12.73 -7.88 -4.32
C SER A 190 11.64 -8.25 -3.30
N SER A 191 10.36 -8.03 -3.62
CA SER A 191 9.27 -8.42 -2.72
C SER A 191 9.10 -9.93 -2.63
N SER A 192 9.51 -10.72 -3.64
CA SER A 192 9.41 -12.18 -3.56
C SER A 192 10.36 -12.77 -2.53
N ASP A 193 11.49 -12.10 -2.25
CA ASP A 193 12.53 -12.61 -1.35
C ASP A 193 12.02 -12.79 0.08
N GLN A 194 10.95 -12.07 0.46
CA GLN A 194 10.26 -12.24 1.75
C GLN A 194 9.66 -13.64 1.91
N ALA A 195 9.28 -14.29 0.80
CA ALA A 195 8.59 -15.58 0.79
C ALA A 195 9.52 -16.80 0.93
N VAL A 196 10.85 -16.60 0.93
CA VAL A 196 11.85 -17.69 0.97
C VAL A 196 11.68 -18.56 2.22
N ASN A 197 11.34 -17.97 3.35
CA ASN A 197 11.24 -18.65 4.64
C ASN A 197 9.80 -18.89 5.11
N TRP A 198 8.81 -18.71 4.22
CA TRP A 198 7.41 -18.96 4.55
C TRP A 198 7.09 -20.46 4.47
N SER A 199 6.02 -20.87 5.11
CA SER A 199 5.53 -22.25 5.13
C SER A 199 4.01 -22.30 5.09
N VAL A 200 3.46 -23.41 4.58
CA VAL A 200 2.02 -23.67 4.67
C VAL A 200 1.60 -23.65 6.14
N GLY A 201 0.51 -22.95 6.44
CA GLY A 201 0.03 -22.69 7.79
C GLY A 201 0.52 -21.39 8.44
N ASP A 202 1.54 -20.73 7.87
CA ASP A 202 1.88 -19.37 8.31
C ASP A 202 0.70 -18.42 8.07
N ILE A 203 0.47 -17.50 9.00
CA ILE A 203 -0.51 -16.42 8.87
C ILE A 203 0.17 -15.19 8.33
N LEU A 204 -0.35 -14.66 7.22
CA LEU A 204 0.12 -13.44 6.58
C LEU A 204 -0.88 -12.31 6.79
N SER A 205 -0.41 -11.22 7.40
CA SER A 205 -1.01 -9.90 7.27
C SER A 205 -0.36 -9.20 6.08
N ILE A 206 -1.13 -9.02 5.01
CA ILE A 206 -0.66 -8.37 3.78
C ILE A 206 -1.40 -7.04 3.65
N ARG A 207 -0.68 -5.94 3.82
CA ARG A 207 -1.24 -4.59 3.75
C ARG A 207 -0.92 -3.94 2.42
N ARG A 208 -1.85 -3.12 1.93
CA ARG A 208 -1.75 -2.45 0.62
C ARG A 208 -1.52 -3.44 -0.53
N ALA A 209 -2.18 -4.60 -0.48
CA ALA A 209 -2.24 -5.52 -1.61
C ALA A 209 -3.15 -4.93 -2.69
N LYS A 210 -2.71 -4.93 -3.95
CA LYS A 210 -3.49 -4.35 -5.04
C LYS A 210 -4.41 -5.40 -5.67
N VAL A 211 -5.70 -5.12 -5.70
CA VAL A 211 -6.70 -5.99 -6.35
C VAL A 211 -6.53 -5.92 -7.86
N GLN A 212 -6.32 -7.06 -8.50
CA GLN A 212 -6.16 -7.20 -9.94
C GLN A 212 -6.98 -8.38 -10.47
N GLU A 213 -7.07 -8.48 -11.78
CA GLU A 213 -7.66 -9.64 -12.45
C GLU A 213 -6.59 -10.34 -13.29
N TYR A 214 -6.50 -11.65 -13.15
CA TYR A 214 -5.64 -12.49 -13.97
C TYR A 214 -6.43 -13.70 -14.46
N ALA A 215 -6.54 -13.85 -15.78
CA ALA A 215 -7.29 -14.93 -16.43
C ALA A 215 -8.74 -15.08 -15.91
N GLY A 216 -9.42 -13.95 -15.64
CA GLY A 216 -10.80 -13.92 -15.14
C GLY A 216 -10.96 -14.15 -13.64
N ALA A 217 -9.87 -14.34 -12.90
CA ALA A 217 -9.89 -14.49 -11.43
C ALA A 217 -9.36 -13.24 -10.74
N VAL A 218 -9.98 -12.87 -9.61
CA VAL A 218 -9.46 -11.82 -8.73
C VAL A 218 -8.20 -12.32 -8.03
N VAL A 219 -7.13 -11.54 -8.12
CA VAL A 219 -5.82 -11.82 -7.52
C VAL A 219 -5.30 -10.59 -6.79
N LEU A 220 -4.35 -10.80 -5.89
CA LEU A 220 -3.67 -9.75 -5.16
C LEU A 220 -2.23 -9.61 -5.67
N ALA A 221 -1.89 -8.42 -6.15
CA ALA A 221 -0.53 -8.04 -6.48
C ALA A 221 0.13 -7.36 -5.28
N CYS A 222 1.22 -7.95 -4.79
CA CYS A 222 1.81 -7.58 -3.50
C CYS A 222 3.15 -6.84 -3.60
N THR A 223 3.50 -6.30 -4.77
CA THR A 223 4.82 -5.68 -5.04
C THR A 223 5.14 -4.49 -4.13
N CYS A 224 4.13 -3.76 -3.66
CA CYS A 224 4.28 -2.61 -2.76
C CYS A 224 3.65 -2.87 -1.38
N SER A 225 3.40 -4.14 -1.05
CA SER A 225 2.71 -4.51 0.17
C SER A 225 3.66 -4.61 1.35
N GLU A 226 3.17 -4.22 2.53
CA GLU A 226 3.82 -4.53 3.79
C GLU A 226 3.31 -5.90 4.25
N VAL A 227 4.22 -6.85 4.47
CA VAL A 227 3.86 -8.20 4.91
C VAL A 227 4.39 -8.44 6.31
N ARG A 228 3.50 -8.87 7.20
CA ARG A 228 3.86 -9.40 8.52
C ARG A 228 3.44 -10.85 8.59
N ARG A 229 4.34 -11.69 9.09
CA ARG A 229 4.11 -13.11 9.28
C ARG A 229 3.96 -13.40 10.77
N ASN A 230 2.93 -14.17 11.12
CA ASN A 230 2.69 -14.68 12.48
C ASN A 230 2.90 -13.59 13.55
N SER A 231 2.24 -12.44 13.38
CA SER A 231 2.30 -11.37 14.39
C SER A 231 1.56 -11.78 15.67
N ASP A 232 1.95 -11.18 16.80
CA ASP A 232 1.37 -11.44 18.12
C ASP A 232 0.04 -10.68 18.31
N ASP A 233 -0.90 -10.87 17.38
CA ASP A 233 -2.22 -10.22 17.38
C ASP A 233 -3.34 -11.24 17.60
N THR A 234 -4.41 -10.85 18.28
CA THR A 234 -5.56 -11.75 18.58
C THR A 234 -6.21 -12.32 17.31
N GLU A 235 -6.28 -11.52 16.24
CA GLU A 235 -6.82 -11.95 14.95
C GLU A 235 -5.97 -13.07 14.31
N VAL A 236 -4.64 -13.01 14.48
CA VAL A 236 -3.69 -14.04 14.00
C VAL A 236 -3.88 -15.34 14.78
N THR A 237 -4.00 -15.27 16.11
CA THR A 237 -4.26 -16.46 16.93
C THR A 237 -5.57 -17.12 16.53
N THR A 238 -6.64 -16.33 16.39
CA THR A 238 -7.97 -16.81 15.99
C THR A 238 -7.93 -17.51 14.64
N LEU A 239 -7.21 -16.93 13.67
CA LEU A 239 -7.08 -17.51 12.33
C LEU A 239 -6.21 -18.77 12.31
N THR A 240 -5.16 -18.82 13.14
CA THR A 240 -4.30 -20.00 13.32
C THR A 240 -5.11 -21.19 13.84
N ASP A 241 -5.92 -20.98 14.88
CA ASP A 241 -6.77 -22.02 15.46
C ASP A 241 -7.82 -22.51 14.46
N TRP A 242 -8.46 -21.57 13.76
CA TRP A 242 -9.42 -21.91 12.71
C TRP A 242 -8.78 -22.75 11.60
N TYR A 243 -7.62 -22.33 11.07
CA TYR A 243 -6.97 -23.04 9.97
C TYR A 243 -6.56 -24.45 10.39
N THR A 244 -6.03 -24.61 11.61
CA THR A 244 -5.67 -25.92 12.17
C THR A 244 -6.88 -26.85 12.22
N ASN A 245 -8.03 -26.37 12.71
CA ASN A 245 -9.27 -27.15 12.77
C ASN A 245 -9.81 -27.48 11.37
N ALA A 246 -9.73 -26.53 10.43
CA ALA A 246 -10.16 -26.72 9.05
C ALA A 246 -9.36 -27.82 8.35
N LYS A 247 -8.03 -27.86 8.55
CA LYS A 247 -7.17 -28.94 8.02
C LYS A 247 -7.44 -30.29 8.69
N GLN A 248 -7.69 -30.32 10.00
CA GLN A 248 -8.06 -31.57 10.70
C GLN A 248 -9.40 -32.14 10.23
N SER A 249 -10.30 -31.27 9.77
CA SER A 249 -11.64 -31.64 9.29
C SER A 249 -11.70 -31.83 7.77
N ASP A 250 -10.55 -31.86 7.08
CA ASP A 250 -10.44 -31.95 5.61
C ASP A 250 -11.34 -30.93 4.87
N THR A 251 -11.42 -29.71 5.38
CA THR A 251 -12.22 -28.64 4.77
C THR A 251 -11.66 -28.25 3.41
N GLU A 252 -12.51 -28.22 2.39
CA GLU A 252 -12.13 -27.74 1.05
C GLU A 252 -12.21 -26.21 0.97
N PHE A 253 -11.16 -25.59 0.43
CA PHE A 253 -11.11 -24.14 0.21
C PHE A 253 -11.33 -23.82 -1.27
N GLN A 254 -12.36 -23.01 -1.55
CA GLN A 254 -12.74 -22.71 -2.93
C GLN A 254 -12.09 -21.44 -3.45
N PRO A 255 -11.58 -21.44 -4.70
CA PRO A 255 -11.12 -20.21 -5.33
C PRO A 255 -12.18 -19.12 -5.28
N LEU A 256 -11.74 -17.89 -4.99
CA LEU A 256 -12.59 -16.71 -5.06
C LEU A 256 -13.21 -16.59 -6.45
N GLY A 257 -14.53 -16.43 -6.51
CA GLY A 257 -15.30 -16.36 -7.76
C GLY A 257 -15.69 -17.71 -8.37
N ALA A 258 -15.27 -18.85 -7.79
CA ALA A 258 -15.82 -20.15 -8.19
C ALA A 258 -17.31 -20.23 -7.77
N PRO A 259 -18.21 -20.72 -8.65
CA PRO A 259 -19.60 -20.97 -8.26
C PRO A 259 -19.62 -21.93 -7.09
N CYS A 260 -20.47 -21.66 -6.09
CA CYS A 260 -20.70 -22.60 -4.99
C CYS A 260 -21.03 -23.97 -5.58
N PRO A 261 -20.41 -25.08 -5.11
CA PRO A 261 -20.86 -26.40 -5.49
C PRO A 261 -22.32 -26.49 -5.07
N SER A 262 -23.19 -26.68 -6.05
CA SER A 262 -24.57 -27.07 -5.82
C SER A 262 -24.52 -28.40 -5.10
N PHE A 263 -24.70 -28.38 -3.78
CA PHE A 263 -25.06 -29.59 -3.04
C PHE A 263 -26.39 -30.05 -3.62
N THR A 264 -26.32 -31.03 -4.51
CA THR A 264 -27.49 -31.78 -4.93
C THR A 264 -27.69 -32.80 -3.81
N LEU A 265 -28.75 -32.60 -3.02
CA LEU A 265 -29.24 -33.58 -2.05
C LEU A 265 -29.58 -34.90 -2.76
#